data_AF-A0A4U5P8C3-F1
#
_entry.id   AF-A0A4U5P8C3-F1
#
_cell.length_a   1.000
_cell.length_b   1.000
_cell.length_c   1.000
_cell.angle_alpha   90.00
_cell.angle_beta   90.00
_cell.angle_gamma   90.00
#
_symmetry.space_group_name_H-M   'P 1'
#
loop_
_entity.id
_entity.type
_entity.pdbx_description
1 polymer ?
#
loop_
_entity_poly.entity_id
_entity_poly.type
_entity_poly.pdbx_seq_one_letter_code
_entity_poly.pdbx_strand_id
1 'polypeptide(L)'
;MPQLHRLTIRFCKQNEQSVGIRNFIENNLVEFSRANPSVAVYVIPGRNCTPVIRAEYGNGRMVHMNSSGLSAERVCQYVNLFRTRSGAPIVRFESRQTAACKSVQGQWNPMTWVEPEQNVAELPDERFSTHRTSAITATEYLQSLMKEKNEAGGNN
;
A
#
# COMPACT_ATOMS: atom_id res chain seq x y z
N MET A 1 15.15 -0.08 -10.27
CA MET A 1 15.06 -0.04 -11.75
C MET A 1 13.89 0.85 -12.15
N PRO A 2 14.09 1.87 -13.02
CA PRO A 2 13.00 2.70 -13.52
C PRO A 2 11.96 1.84 -14.26
N GLN A 3 10.68 2.10 -14.04
CA GLN A 3 9.60 1.29 -14.62
C GLN A 3 9.16 1.77 -16.00
N LEU A 4 9.35 3.06 -16.31
CA LEU A 4 9.11 3.60 -17.64
C LEU A 4 10.17 3.10 -18.61
N HIS A 5 9.77 2.45 -19.70
CA HIS A 5 10.69 1.92 -20.71
C HIS A 5 10.61 2.68 -22.03
N ARG A 6 9.40 3.09 -22.45
CA ARG A 6 9.21 3.82 -23.71
C ARG A 6 8.31 5.03 -23.52
N LEU A 7 8.72 6.18 -24.05
CA LEU A 7 7.92 7.39 -24.12
C LEU A 7 7.74 7.78 -25.59
N THR A 8 6.50 7.73 -26.09
CA THR A 8 6.16 8.16 -27.46
C THR A 8 5.41 9.48 -27.40
N ILE A 9 5.97 10.51 -28.05
CA ILE A 9 5.38 11.84 -28.16
C ILE A 9 4.88 12.01 -29.59
N ARG A 10 3.56 12.10 -29.78
CA ARG A 10 2.95 12.45 -31.06
C ARG A 10 2.52 13.92 -31.01
N PHE A 11 2.89 14.71 -32.02
CA PHE A 11 2.57 16.14 -32.07
C PHE A 11 2.44 16.64 -33.51
N CYS A 12 1.76 17.77 -33.69
CA CYS A 12 1.67 18.45 -34.99
C CYS A 12 2.67 19.61 -35.08
N LYS A 13 3.27 19.79 -36.26
CA LYS A 13 4.24 20.87 -36.51
C LYS A 13 3.58 22.26 -36.56
N GLN A 14 2.35 22.35 -37.06
CA GLN A 14 1.67 23.61 -37.38
C GLN A 14 0.57 23.96 -36.36
N ASN A 15 -0.06 22.96 -35.75
CA ASN A 15 -1.19 23.20 -34.85
C ASN A 15 -0.74 23.91 -33.57
N GLU A 16 -1.46 24.96 -33.19
CA GLU A 16 -1.25 25.73 -31.96
C GLU A 16 -1.38 24.86 -30.70
N GLN A 17 -2.28 23.88 -30.73
CA GLN A 17 -2.47 22.96 -29.61
C GLN A 17 -1.20 22.17 -29.26
N SER A 18 -0.26 22.02 -30.22
CA SER A 18 1.02 21.33 -30.03
C SER A 18 2.18 22.26 -29.66
N VAL A 19 1.96 23.57 -29.43
CA VAL A 19 3.02 24.54 -29.12
C VAL A 19 3.84 24.13 -27.89
N GLY A 20 3.19 23.78 -26.78
CA GLY A 20 3.93 23.39 -25.57
C GLY A 20 4.77 22.13 -25.73
N ILE A 21 4.32 21.17 -26.53
CA ILE A 21 5.13 19.98 -26.86
C ILE A 21 6.32 20.36 -27.74
N ARG A 22 6.15 21.23 -28.73
CA ARG A 22 7.28 21.68 -29.57
C ARG A 22 8.36 22.36 -28.73
N ASN A 23 7.95 23.29 -27.86
CA ASN A 23 8.85 23.97 -26.95
C ASN A 23 9.53 23.00 -25.97
N PHE A 24 8.84 21.95 -25.53
CA PHE A 24 9.42 20.88 -24.71
C PHE A 24 10.46 20.06 -25.48
N ILE A 25 10.16 19.71 -26.74
CA ILE A 25 11.06 18.96 -27.62
C ILE A 25 12.35 19.75 -27.86
N GLU A 26 12.24 21.04 -28.13
CA GLU A 26 13.38 21.92 -28.44
C GLU A 26 14.28 22.17 -27.22
N ASN A 27 13.70 22.45 -26.05
CA ASN A 27 14.47 22.93 -24.90
C ASN A 27 14.80 21.85 -23.86
N ASN A 28 13.89 20.89 -23.62
CA ASN A 28 13.94 20.04 -22.43
C ASN A 28 14.14 18.54 -22.72
N LEU A 29 13.76 18.08 -23.92
CA LEU A 29 13.74 16.65 -24.26
C LEU A 29 15.13 16.01 -24.25
N VAL A 30 16.13 16.73 -24.77
CA VAL A 30 17.52 16.24 -24.83
C VAL A 30 18.07 16.05 -23.42
N GLU A 31 17.83 17.04 -22.54
CA GLU A 31 18.26 16.96 -21.15
C GLU A 31 17.55 15.83 -20.40
N PHE A 32 16.25 15.68 -20.61
CA PHE A 32 15.49 14.56 -20.05
C PHE A 32 16.06 13.20 -20.49
N SER A 33 16.44 13.06 -21.76
CA SER A 33 16.97 11.81 -22.32
C SER A 33 18.36 11.50 -21.77
N ARG A 34 19.22 12.51 -21.58
CA ARG A 34 20.53 12.36 -20.92
C ARG A 34 20.38 11.93 -19.46
N ALA A 35 19.41 12.49 -18.74
CA ALA A 35 19.13 12.13 -17.35
C ALA A 35 18.44 10.76 -17.20
N ASN A 36 17.95 10.17 -18.30
CA ASN A 36 17.20 8.90 -18.32
C ASN A 36 17.64 8.00 -19.49
N PRO A 37 18.88 7.51 -19.51
CA PRO A 37 19.38 6.71 -20.63
C PRO A 37 18.62 5.38 -20.80
N SER A 38 17.93 4.90 -19.77
CA SER A 38 17.12 3.67 -19.84
C SER A 38 15.79 3.82 -20.57
N VAL A 39 15.34 5.05 -20.83
CA VAL A 39 14.02 5.32 -21.43
C VAL A 39 14.18 5.58 -22.92
N ALA A 40 13.56 4.75 -23.75
CA ALA A 40 13.52 4.98 -25.19
C ALA A 40 12.48 6.06 -25.54
N VAL A 41 12.94 7.19 -26.05
CA VAL A 41 12.09 8.34 -26.39
C VAL A 41 11.86 8.40 -27.90
N TYR A 42 10.61 8.35 -28.32
CA TYR A 42 10.18 8.43 -29.71
C TYR A 42 9.40 9.71 -29.95
N VAL A 43 9.74 10.42 -31.01
CA VAL A 43 9.09 11.67 -31.41
C VAL A 43 8.48 11.47 -32.80
N ILE A 44 7.15 11.51 -32.88
CA ILE A 44 6.40 11.22 -34.11
C ILE A 44 5.65 12.50 -34.53
N PRO A 45 6.13 13.21 -35.56
CA PRO A 45 5.38 14.32 -36.12
C PRO A 45 4.19 13.79 -36.94
N GLY A 46 3.00 14.36 -36.74
CA GLY A 46 1.80 14.13 -37.54
C GLY A 46 1.25 15.42 -38.14
N ARG A 47 0.40 15.30 -39.17
CA ARG A 47 -0.39 16.44 -39.70
C ARG A 47 -1.78 16.43 -39.06
N ASN A 48 -2.30 17.61 -38.73
CA ASN A 48 -3.64 17.79 -38.14
C ASN A 48 -3.95 16.83 -36.96
N CYS A 49 -2.94 16.45 -36.18
CA CYS A 49 -3.11 15.55 -35.06
C CYS A 49 -3.12 16.30 -33.72
N THR A 50 -3.96 15.83 -32.81
CA THR A 50 -3.93 16.24 -31.40
C THR A 50 -2.66 15.70 -30.74
N PRO A 51 -1.93 16.50 -29.96
CA PRO A 51 -0.71 16.05 -29.33
C PRO A 51 -1.02 15.08 -28.19
N VAL A 52 -0.36 13.92 -28.20
CA VAL A 52 -0.57 12.85 -27.22
C VAL A 52 0.79 12.31 -26.77
N ILE A 53 0.93 12.12 -25.46
CA ILE A 53 2.06 11.47 -24.85
C ILE A 53 1.62 10.06 -24.43
N ARG A 54 2.35 9.05 -24.91
CA ARG A 54 2.16 7.65 -24.53
C ARG A 54 3.37 7.17 -23.74
N ALA A 55 3.13 6.73 -22.51
CA ALA A 55 4.13 6.16 -21.62
C ALA A 55 3.90 4.66 -21.46
N GLU A 56 4.93 3.86 -21.67
CA GLU A 56 4.86 2.40 -21.62
C GLU A 56 5.82 1.87 -20.56
N TYR A 57 5.29 1.02 -19.69
CA TYR A 57 5.97 0.54 -18.49
C TYR A 57 6.40 -0.92 -18.65
N GLY A 58 7.36 -1.35 -17.83
CA GLY A 58 7.91 -2.71 -17.86
C GLY A 58 6.89 -3.81 -17.54
N ASN A 59 5.80 -3.46 -16.87
CA ASN A 59 4.68 -4.36 -16.62
C ASN A 59 3.72 -4.52 -17.83
N GLY A 60 4.07 -3.95 -19.00
CA GLY A 60 3.27 -3.99 -20.22
C GLY A 60 2.12 -2.97 -20.27
N ARG A 61 1.87 -2.21 -19.19
CA ARG A 61 0.81 -1.19 -19.21
C ARG A 61 1.25 0.03 -20.02
N MET A 62 0.26 0.62 -20.68
CA MET A 62 0.40 1.86 -21.44
C MET A 62 -0.51 2.92 -20.84
N VAL A 63 0.01 4.13 -20.67
CA VAL A 63 -0.73 5.31 -20.21
C VAL A 63 -0.69 6.34 -21.32
N HIS A 64 -1.88 6.81 -21.71
CA HIS A 64 -2.05 7.87 -22.69
C HIS A 64 -2.48 9.15 -21.98
N MET A 65 -1.91 10.28 -22.38
CA MET A 65 -2.32 11.58 -21.90
C MET A 65 -2.44 12.55 -23.08
N ASN A 66 -3.59 13.22 -23.15
CA ASN A 66 -3.82 14.30 -24.09
C ASN A 66 -3.12 15.57 -23.59
N SER A 67 -2.26 16.13 -24.44
CA SER A 67 -1.40 17.27 -24.13
C SER A 67 -1.78 18.52 -24.91
N SER A 68 -3.01 18.58 -25.44
CA SER A 68 -3.54 19.70 -26.20
C SER A 68 -3.56 20.98 -25.37
N GLY A 69 -2.90 22.04 -25.86
CA GLY A 69 -2.92 23.37 -25.23
C GLY A 69 -2.16 23.47 -23.90
N LEU A 70 -1.38 22.44 -23.54
CA LEU A 70 -0.53 22.50 -22.34
C LEU A 70 0.70 23.38 -22.60
N SER A 71 1.17 24.07 -21.55
CA SER A 71 2.47 24.75 -21.59
C SER A 71 3.63 23.75 -21.52
N ALA A 72 4.82 24.16 -21.97
CA ALA A 72 6.01 23.31 -21.93
C ALA A 72 6.36 22.86 -20.50
N GLU A 73 6.19 23.73 -19.51
CA GLU A 73 6.40 23.43 -18.09
C GLU A 73 5.44 22.36 -17.57
N ARG A 74 4.16 22.44 -17.93
CA ARG A 74 3.18 21.41 -17.57
C ARG A 74 3.52 20.09 -18.25
N VAL A 75 3.96 20.11 -19.50
CA VAL A 75 4.46 18.91 -20.19
C VAL A 75 5.65 18.30 -19.44
N CYS A 76 6.63 19.10 -18.99
CA CYS A 76 7.74 18.62 -18.15
C CYS A 76 7.24 17.94 -16.87
N GLN A 77 6.29 18.55 -16.16
CA GLN A 77 5.72 17.98 -14.94
C GLN A 77 5.06 16.62 -15.19
N TYR A 78 4.31 16.49 -16.29
CA TYR A 78 3.70 15.22 -16.66
C TYR A 78 4.71 14.17 -17.10
N VAL A 79 5.75 14.55 -17.86
CA VAL A 79 6.82 13.62 -18.22
C VAL A 79 7.55 13.14 -16.96
N ASN A 80 7.80 14.02 -15.99
CA ASN A 80 8.35 13.64 -14.69
C ASN A 80 7.40 12.74 -13.88
N LEU A 81 6.08 12.97 -13.95
CA LEU A 81 5.08 12.08 -13.38
C LEU A 81 5.15 10.69 -14.01
N PHE A 82 5.26 10.57 -15.34
CA PHE A 82 5.41 9.28 -16.00
C PHE A 82 6.72 8.57 -15.62
N ARG A 83 7.82 9.33 -15.47
CA ARG A 83 9.10 8.80 -15.01
C ARG A 83 9.01 8.20 -13.60
N THR A 84 8.34 8.88 -12.68
CA THR A 84 8.30 8.51 -11.25
C THR A 84 7.25 7.44 -10.93
N ARG A 85 6.31 7.18 -11.84
CA ARG A 85 5.28 6.15 -11.66
C ARG A 85 5.79 4.73 -11.89
N SER A 86 5.12 3.78 -11.23
CA SER A 86 5.40 2.34 -11.37
C SER A 86 4.70 1.67 -12.57
N GLY A 87 3.74 2.33 -13.20
CA GLY A 87 2.86 1.70 -14.20
C GLY A 87 1.72 0.86 -13.60
N ALA A 88 1.60 0.78 -12.27
CA ALA A 88 0.42 0.19 -11.62
C ALA A 88 -0.86 1.03 -11.91
N PRO A 89 -2.06 0.43 -11.83
CA PRO A 89 -3.28 1.15 -12.15
C PRO A 89 -3.55 2.18 -11.05
N ILE A 90 -4.08 3.35 -11.42
CA ILE A 90 -4.45 4.38 -10.45
C ILE A 90 -5.81 4.01 -9.88
N VAL A 91 -5.80 3.35 -8.73
CA VAL A 91 -6.99 2.93 -8.00
C VAL A 91 -6.91 3.42 -6.57
N ARG A 92 -8.06 3.52 -5.90
CA ARG A 92 -8.09 3.80 -4.47
C ARG A 92 -7.54 2.58 -3.73
N PHE A 93 -6.44 2.76 -3.00
CA PHE A 93 -5.94 1.72 -2.10
C PHE A 93 -6.78 1.66 -0.83
N GLU A 94 -7.01 0.45 -0.32
CA GLU A 94 -7.68 0.23 0.96
C GLU A 94 -6.76 0.57 2.14
N SER A 95 -5.52 0.07 2.07
CA SER A 95 -4.45 0.39 3.02
C SER A 95 -3.37 1.23 2.37
N ARG A 96 -2.77 2.15 3.12
CA ARG A 96 -1.61 2.93 2.69
C ARG A 96 -0.29 2.15 2.78
N GLN A 97 -0.30 1.02 3.49
CA GLN A 97 0.89 0.24 3.80
C GLN A 97 0.62 -1.24 3.59
N THR A 98 1.60 -1.91 2.99
CA THR A 98 1.58 -3.36 2.76
C THR A 98 2.97 -3.90 3.05
N ALA A 99 3.03 -5.01 3.77
CA ALA A 99 4.26 -5.75 4.03
C ALA A 99 4.12 -7.16 3.46
N ALA A 100 5.21 -7.71 2.92
CA ALA A 100 5.24 -9.10 2.46
C ALA A 100 5.11 -10.07 3.65
N CYS A 101 5.79 -9.77 4.76
CA CYS A 101 5.65 -10.48 6.02
C CYS A 101 4.80 -9.63 6.99
N LYS A 102 3.67 -10.16 7.44
CA LYS A 102 2.72 -9.42 8.30
C LYS A 102 3.12 -9.38 9.78
N SER A 103 3.78 -10.44 10.27
CA SER A 103 4.28 -10.53 11.64
C SER A 103 5.53 -11.40 11.68
N VAL A 104 6.54 -10.97 12.44
CA VAL A 104 7.82 -11.70 12.59
C VAL A 104 7.67 -12.89 13.54
N GLN A 105 6.90 -12.74 14.62
CA GLN A 105 6.74 -13.75 15.67
C GLN A 105 5.51 -14.65 15.48
N GLY A 106 4.70 -14.37 14.47
CA GLY A 106 3.40 -15.01 14.24
C GLY A 106 2.25 -14.04 14.45
N GLN A 107 1.16 -14.27 13.73
CA GLN A 107 -0.05 -13.48 13.90
C GLN A 107 -0.78 -13.95 15.16
N TRP A 108 -1.33 -13.00 15.92
CA TRP A 108 -2.18 -13.33 17.06
C TRP A 108 -3.32 -14.24 16.63
N ASN A 109 -3.52 -15.30 17.40
CA ASN A 109 -4.68 -16.18 17.35
C ASN A 109 -5.30 -16.34 18.76
N PRO A 110 -6.56 -16.77 18.90
CA PRO A 110 -7.20 -16.91 20.22
C PRO A 110 -6.47 -17.84 21.20
N MET A 111 -5.67 -18.80 20.69
CA MET A 111 -4.92 -19.75 21.49
C MET A 111 -3.51 -19.26 21.89
N THR A 112 -3.08 -18.07 21.44
CA THR A 112 -1.71 -17.56 21.63
C THR A 112 -1.32 -17.49 23.10
N TRP A 113 -2.29 -17.19 23.96
CA TRP A 113 -2.10 -17.01 25.40
C TRP A 113 -2.86 -18.08 26.21
N VAL A 114 -3.29 -19.17 25.57
CA VAL A 114 -3.94 -20.27 26.25
C VAL A 114 -2.87 -21.19 26.81
N GLU A 115 -2.95 -21.45 28.11
CA GLU A 115 -2.03 -22.35 28.80
C GLU A 115 -2.16 -23.78 28.25
N PRO A 116 -1.05 -24.48 28.00
CA PRO A 116 -1.08 -25.80 27.37
C PRO A 116 -1.44 -26.94 28.34
N GLU A 117 -1.98 -26.63 29.52
CA GLU A 117 -2.26 -27.63 30.58
C GLU A 117 -3.14 -28.77 30.08
N GLN A 118 -4.16 -28.45 29.27
CA GLN A 118 -5.08 -29.42 28.69
C GLN A 118 -4.41 -30.42 27.73
N ASN A 119 -3.24 -30.09 27.16
CA ASN A 119 -2.53 -30.97 26.24
C ASN A 119 -1.74 -32.07 26.97
N VAL A 120 -1.44 -31.86 28.26
CA VAL A 120 -0.62 -32.77 29.09
C VAL A 120 -1.50 -33.59 30.02
N ALA A 121 -2.65 -33.07 30.44
CA ALA A 121 -3.53 -33.72 31.40
C ALA A 121 -4.17 -35.01 30.85
N GLU A 122 -4.29 -36.03 31.70
CA GLU A 122 -5.09 -37.22 31.41
C GLU A 122 -6.58 -36.87 31.54
N LEU A 123 -7.31 -36.94 30.43
CA LEU A 123 -8.74 -36.64 30.40
C LEU A 123 -9.57 -37.87 30.78
N PRO A 124 -10.73 -37.70 31.46
CA PRO A 124 -11.37 -36.43 31.82
C PRO A 124 -10.91 -35.86 33.17
N ASP A 125 -10.52 -34.58 33.19
CA ASP A 125 -10.27 -33.81 34.43
C ASP A 125 -11.43 -32.83 34.66
N GLU A 126 -12.06 -32.93 35.84
CA GLU A 126 -13.18 -32.07 36.25
C GLU A 126 -12.80 -30.59 36.21
N ARG A 127 -11.54 -30.24 36.49
CA ARG A 127 -11.03 -28.86 36.47
C ARG A 127 -11.37 -28.14 35.17
N PHE A 128 -11.19 -28.81 34.03
CA PHE A 128 -11.43 -28.22 32.72
C PHE A 128 -12.91 -28.19 32.32
N SER A 129 -13.75 -28.95 33.02
CA SER A 129 -15.20 -28.94 32.81
C SER A 129 -15.92 -27.86 33.64
N THR A 130 -15.25 -27.29 34.64
CA THR A 130 -15.84 -26.23 35.48
C THR A 130 -16.09 -24.96 34.68
N HIS A 131 -17.25 -24.35 34.91
CA HIS A 131 -17.58 -23.06 34.30
C HIS A 131 -16.68 -21.97 34.89
N ARG A 132 -15.87 -21.33 34.04
CA ARG A 132 -15.02 -20.21 34.44
C ARG A 132 -15.85 -18.93 34.52
N THR A 133 -16.29 -18.56 35.72
CA THR A 133 -16.97 -17.27 35.98
C THR A 133 -15.93 -16.18 36.29
N SER A 134 -16.05 -15.00 35.69
CA SER A 134 -15.11 -13.89 35.91
C SER A 134 -15.43 -13.06 37.15
N ALA A 135 -16.58 -13.26 37.79
CA ALA A 135 -17.00 -12.57 39.00
C ALA A 135 -17.09 -13.55 40.17
N ILE A 136 -16.70 -13.10 41.37
CA ILE A 136 -16.87 -13.85 42.61
C ILE A 136 -18.37 -14.07 42.83
N THR A 137 -18.77 -15.33 43.00
CA THR A 137 -20.17 -15.66 43.27
C THR A 137 -20.55 -15.17 44.67
N ALA A 138 -21.80 -14.72 44.88
CA ALA A 138 -22.25 -14.24 46.19
C ALA A 138 -22.03 -15.28 47.32
N THR A 139 -22.15 -16.58 47.01
CA THR A 139 -21.86 -17.68 47.94
C THR A 139 -20.38 -17.77 48.30
N GLU A 140 -19.49 -17.67 47.32
CA GLU A 140 -18.03 -17.70 47.51
C GLU A 140 -17.58 -16.50 48.37
N TYR A 141 -18.16 -15.33 48.13
CA TYR A 141 -17.92 -14.13 48.94
C TYR A 141 -18.38 -14.30 50.40
N LEU A 142 -19.56 -14.88 50.63
CA LEU A 142 -20.02 -15.17 51.99
C LEU A 142 -19.12 -16.19 52.70
N GLN A 143 -18.63 -17.20 51.98
CA GLN A 143 -17.69 -18.19 52.50
C GLN A 143 -16.35 -17.56 52.85
N SER A 144 -15.83 -16.62 52.05
CA SER A 144 -14.59 -15.91 52.36
C SER A 144 -14.74 -15.05 53.62
N LEU A 145 -15.85 -14.30 53.75
CA LEU A 145 -16.15 -13.51 54.94
C LEU A 145 -16.25 -14.38 56.21
N MET A 146 -16.85 -15.57 56.10
CA MET A 146 -16.96 -16.50 57.23
C MET A 146 -15.61 -17.08 57.62
N LYS A 147 -14.74 -17.37 56.63
CA LYS A 147 -13.37 -17.85 56.86
C LYS A 147 -12.52 -16.79 57.58
N GLU A 148 -12.55 -15.55 57.10
CA GLU A 148 -11.86 -14.41 57.75
C GLU A 148 -12.30 -14.24 59.21
N LYS A 149 -13.62 -14.35 59.48
CA LYS A 149 -14.17 -14.26 60.83
C LYS A 149 -13.69 -15.39 61.75
N ASN A 150 -13.59 -16.61 61.25
CA ASN A 150 -13.12 -17.76 62.02
C ASN A 150 -11.62 -17.67 62.32
N GLU A 151 -10.82 -17.18 61.38
CA GLU A 151 -9.38 -16.93 61.57
C GLU A 151 -9.14 -15.80 62.58
N ALA A 152 -9.94 -14.74 62.56
CA ALA A 152 -9.89 -13.67 63.55
C ALA A 152 -10.35 -14.13 64.96
N GLY A 153 -11.25 -15.10 65.03
CA GLY A 153 -11.75 -15.68 66.28
C GLY A 153 -10.85 -16.75 66.92
N GLY A 154 -9.88 -17.30 66.17
CA GLY A 154 -8.97 -18.35 66.64
C GLY A 154 -7.69 -17.87 67.34
N ASN A 155 -7.47 -16.55 67.40
CA ASN A 155 -6.30 -15.92 68.04
C ASN A 155 -6.59 -15.33 69.44
N ASN A 156 -7.63 -15.83 70.12
CA ASN A 156 -7.95 -15.49 71.52
C ASN A 156 -8.16 -16.75 72.36
#